data_AF-F4W6Y4-F1
#
_entry.id   AF-F4W6Y4-F1
#
_cell.length_a   1.000
_cell.length_b   1.000
_cell.length_c   1.000
_cell.angle_alpha   90.00
_cell.angle_beta   90.00
_cell.angle_gamma   90.00
#
_symmetry.space_group_name_H-M   'P 1'
#
loop_
_entity.id
_entity.type
_entity.pdbx_description
1 polymer ?
#
loop_
_entity_poly.entity_id
_entity_poly.type
_entity_poly.pdbx_seq_one_letter_code
_entity_poly.pdbx_strand_id
1 'polypeptide(L)'
;KKSAAKAHRMLVEVGDTAPTDKSCREWFRRFKDGDFNVEDKPRSGQSKKFEDKELEALLEENQNQTQEELAESLGVTQAVSARLRTMGIIEKQGNWVPYELKPRDVERRFFTWEQLIQRQQRKSFLHRIVTGNEKWILRQSQEEKILR
;
A
#
# COMPACT_ATOMS: atom_id res chain seq x y z
N LYS A 1 30.71 -35.54 -26.55
CA LYS A 1 29.58 -34.59 -26.34
C LYS A 1 28.26 -35.36 -26.47
N LYS A 2 27.39 -35.38 -25.45
CA LYS A 2 26.04 -35.96 -25.59
C LYS A 2 25.21 -35.07 -26.53
N SER A 3 24.39 -35.65 -27.40
CA SER A 3 23.49 -34.92 -28.31
C SER A 3 22.12 -34.70 -27.64
N ALA A 4 21.40 -33.63 -28.01
CA ALA A 4 20.06 -33.34 -27.50
C ALA A 4 19.10 -34.53 -27.66
N ALA A 5 19.15 -35.21 -28.82
CA ALA A 5 18.32 -36.38 -29.10
C ALA A 5 18.66 -37.61 -28.23
N LYS A 6 19.91 -37.72 -27.74
CA LYS A 6 20.31 -38.78 -26.81
C LYS A 6 19.82 -38.49 -25.39
N ALA A 7 19.88 -37.21 -24.99
CA ALA A 7 19.34 -36.77 -23.72
C ALA A 7 17.81 -36.93 -23.65
N HIS A 8 17.10 -36.56 -24.72
CA HIS A 8 15.64 -36.74 -24.80
C HIS A 8 15.22 -38.21 -24.64
N ARG A 9 15.88 -39.16 -25.33
CA ARG A 9 15.61 -40.59 -25.18
C ARG A 9 15.81 -41.10 -23.74
N MET A 10 16.90 -40.68 -23.10
CA MET A 10 17.17 -41.02 -21.69
C MET A 10 16.11 -40.42 -20.75
N LEU A 11 15.58 -39.24 -21.04
CA LEU A 11 14.54 -38.61 -20.22
C LEU A 11 13.19 -39.30 -20.38
N VAL A 12 12.84 -39.74 -21.60
CA VAL A 12 11.61 -40.50 -21.87
C VAL A 12 11.64 -41.87 -21.19
N GLU A 13 12.80 -42.54 -21.15
CA GLU A 13 12.96 -43.82 -20.44
C GLU A 13 12.77 -43.72 -18.92
N VAL A 14 12.96 -42.53 -18.34
CA VAL A 14 12.89 -42.29 -16.89
C VAL A 14 11.46 -41.94 -16.43
N GLY A 15 10.56 -41.53 -17.33
CA GLY A 15 9.15 -41.33 -17.00
C GLY A 15 8.32 -40.57 -18.03
N ASP A 16 7.00 -40.70 -17.91
CA ASP A 16 5.99 -40.17 -18.87
C ASP A 16 5.85 -38.65 -18.88
N THR A 17 6.48 -37.93 -17.94
CA THR A 17 6.49 -36.46 -17.85
C THR A 17 7.75 -35.84 -18.48
N ALA A 18 8.39 -36.54 -19.41
CA ALA A 18 9.60 -36.06 -20.07
C ALA A 18 9.34 -34.80 -20.95
N PRO A 19 10.28 -33.84 -20.98
CA PRO A 19 10.17 -32.67 -21.84
C PRO A 19 10.27 -33.09 -23.31
N THR A 20 9.54 -32.37 -24.18
CA THR A 20 9.53 -32.64 -25.63
C THR A 20 10.92 -32.54 -26.26
N ASP A 21 11.15 -33.22 -27.39
CA ASP A 21 12.41 -33.12 -28.16
C ASP A 21 12.74 -31.65 -28.51
N LYS A 22 11.71 -30.84 -28.81
CA LYS A 22 11.85 -29.41 -29.08
C LYS A 22 12.41 -28.65 -27.87
N SER A 23 11.87 -28.89 -26.67
CA SER A 23 12.38 -28.30 -25.43
C SER A 23 13.83 -28.73 -25.17
N CYS A 24 14.16 -30.00 -25.38
CA CYS A 24 15.53 -30.51 -25.22
C CYS A 24 16.52 -29.81 -26.16
N ARG A 25 16.15 -29.61 -27.43
CA ARG A 25 17.00 -28.88 -28.40
C ARG A 25 17.18 -27.42 -28.03
N GLU A 26 16.13 -26.77 -27.57
CA GLU A 26 16.17 -25.37 -27.14
C GLU A 26 17.10 -25.18 -25.93
N TRP A 27 17.03 -26.05 -24.93
CA TRP A 27 17.96 -26.05 -23.79
C TRP A 27 19.41 -26.29 -24.24
N PHE A 28 19.64 -27.24 -25.15
CA PHE A 28 20.98 -27.47 -25.72
C PHE A 28 21.51 -26.27 -26.51
N ARG A 29 20.63 -25.48 -27.14
CA ARG A 29 20.99 -24.22 -27.80
C ARG A 29 21.42 -23.19 -26.76
N ARG A 30 20.63 -22.96 -25.72
CA ARG A 30 20.97 -22.05 -24.60
C ARG A 30 22.31 -22.39 -23.95
N PHE A 31 22.56 -23.67 -23.67
CA PHE A 31 23.84 -24.12 -23.10
C PHE A 31 25.04 -23.91 -24.03
N LYS A 32 24.84 -23.98 -25.37
CA LYS A 32 25.90 -23.65 -26.33
C LYS A 32 26.18 -22.15 -26.38
N ASP A 33 25.16 -21.33 -26.18
CA ASP A 33 25.25 -19.88 -26.13
C ASP A 33 25.81 -19.37 -24.78
N GLY A 34 26.16 -20.28 -23.86
CA GLY A 34 26.72 -19.95 -22.53
C GLY A 34 25.67 -19.58 -21.47
N ASP A 35 24.38 -19.68 -21.79
CA ASP A 35 23.26 -19.46 -20.85
C ASP A 35 22.94 -20.77 -20.12
N PHE A 36 23.56 -20.94 -18.95
CA PHE A 36 23.33 -22.07 -18.04
C PHE A 36 22.23 -21.79 -17.00
N ASN A 37 21.51 -20.66 -17.10
CA ASN A 37 20.46 -20.34 -16.16
C ASN A 37 19.22 -21.23 -16.40
N VAL A 38 18.90 -22.06 -15.41
CA VAL A 38 17.77 -23.00 -15.43
C VAL A 38 16.47 -22.31 -15.03
N GLU A 39 16.52 -21.12 -14.44
CA GLU A 39 15.34 -20.35 -14.08
C GLU A 39 14.59 -19.83 -15.33
N ASP A 40 13.27 -19.78 -15.22
CA ASP A 40 12.43 -19.13 -16.21
C ASP A 40 12.79 -17.65 -16.30
N LYS A 41 13.03 -17.16 -17.52
CA LYS A 41 13.17 -15.72 -17.75
C LYS A 41 11.86 -15.03 -17.34
N PRO A 42 11.93 -13.76 -16.88
CA PRO A 42 10.72 -13.00 -16.57
C PRO A 42 9.81 -13.04 -17.78
N ARG A 43 8.63 -13.65 -17.60
CA ARG A 43 7.63 -13.72 -18.66
C ARG A 43 7.16 -12.30 -18.93
N SER A 44 6.91 -11.96 -20.19
CA SER A 44 6.16 -10.75 -20.52
C SER A 44 4.77 -10.93 -19.89
N GLY A 45 4.58 -10.33 -18.71
CA GLY A 45 3.31 -10.33 -18.02
C GLY A 45 2.26 -9.56 -18.81
N GLN A 46 1.05 -9.52 -18.28
CA GLN A 46 0.02 -8.63 -18.80
C GLN A 46 0.51 -7.18 -18.73
N SER A 47 0.38 -6.43 -19.83
CA SER A 47 0.68 -5.00 -19.84
C SER A 47 -0.16 -4.28 -18.79
N LYS A 48 0.46 -3.38 -18.02
CA LYS A 48 -0.27 -2.55 -17.07
C LYS A 48 -1.32 -1.74 -17.84
N LYS A 49 -2.54 -1.69 -17.31
CA LYS A 49 -3.65 -0.93 -17.92
C LYS A 49 -3.55 0.58 -17.64
N PHE A 50 -2.86 0.95 -16.56
CA PHE A 50 -2.61 2.33 -16.14
C PHE A 50 -1.26 2.40 -15.41
N GLU A 51 -0.66 3.58 -15.36
CA GLU A 51 0.62 3.82 -14.68
C GLU A 51 0.42 4.22 -13.21
N ASP A 52 1.43 3.96 -12.36
CA ASP A 52 1.34 4.28 -10.92
C ASP A 52 1.17 5.77 -10.66
N LYS A 53 1.75 6.59 -11.55
CA LYS A 53 1.66 8.05 -11.48
C LYS A 53 0.24 8.55 -11.69
N GLU A 54 -0.56 7.86 -12.50
CA GLU A 54 -1.96 8.25 -12.74
C GLU A 54 -2.80 7.98 -11.50
N LEU A 55 -2.57 6.82 -10.85
CA LEU A 55 -3.23 6.49 -9.59
C LEU A 55 -2.78 7.41 -8.44
N GLU A 56 -1.49 7.77 -8.39
CA GLU A 56 -0.95 8.70 -7.40
C GLU A 56 -1.53 10.11 -7.55
N ALA A 57 -1.66 10.62 -8.78
CA ALA A 57 -2.28 11.91 -9.05
C ALA A 57 -3.76 11.98 -8.59
N LEU A 58 -4.53 10.90 -8.80
CA LEU A 58 -5.92 10.82 -8.32
C LEU A 58 -6.00 10.86 -6.79
N LEU A 59 -5.10 10.16 -6.11
CA LEU A 59 -5.03 10.16 -4.65
C LEU A 59 -4.56 11.50 -4.07
N GLU A 60 -3.69 12.22 -4.77
CA GLU A 60 -3.28 13.58 -4.39
C GLU A 60 -4.42 14.59 -4.49
N GLU A 61 -5.27 14.45 -5.52
CA GLU A 61 -6.46 15.28 -5.69
C GLU A 61 -7.51 15.00 -4.61
N ASN A 62 -7.80 13.73 -4.34
CA ASN A 62 -8.73 13.35 -3.29
C ASN A 62 -8.36 12.01 -2.63
N GLN A 63 -7.83 12.10 -1.41
CA GLN A 63 -7.40 10.95 -0.62
C GLN A 63 -8.56 10.06 -0.12
N ASN A 64 -9.80 10.54 -0.18
CA ASN A 64 -10.97 9.84 0.36
C ASN A 64 -11.79 9.10 -0.72
N GLN A 65 -11.24 8.91 -1.92
CA GLN A 65 -11.91 8.19 -2.99
C GLN A 65 -12.05 6.69 -2.68
N THR A 66 -13.17 6.13 -3.11
CA THR A 66 -13.41 4.68 -3.05
C THR A 66 -12.65 3.95 -4.16
N GLN A 67 -12.44 2.64 -3.97
CA GLN A 67 -11.80 1.81 -4.99
C GLN A 67 -12.61 1.75 -6.29
N GLU A 68 -13.94 1.91 -6.22
CA GLU A 68 -14.84 1.91 -7.37
C GLU A 68 -14.71 3.20 -8.19
N GLU A 69 -14.65 4.36 -7.54
CA GLU A 69 -14.43 5.66 -8.21
C GLU A 69 -13.06 5.73 -8.89
N LEU A 70 -12.02 5.20 -8.23
CA LEU A 70 -10.69 5.06 -8.81
C LEU A 70 -10.69 4.11 -10.02
N ALA A 71 -11.43 3.00 -9.90
CA ALA A 71 -11.60 2.02 -10.97
C ALA A 71 -12.29 2.62 -12.20
N GLU A 72 -13.36 3.39 -11.99
CA GLU A 72 -14.11 4.07 -13.04
C GLU A 72 -13.23 5.12 -13.75
N SER A 73 -12.52 5.95 -12.97
CA SER A 73 -11.64 7.00 -13.49
C SER A 73 -10.47 6.43 -14.31
N LEU A 74 -9.97 5.25 -13.93
CA LEU A 74 -8.88 4.53 -14.62
C LEU A 74 -9.37 3.53 -15.68
N GLY A 75 -10.69 3.37 -15.86
CA GLY A 75 -11.27 2.41 -16.81
C GLY A 75 -10.93 0.94 -16.50
N VAL A 76 -10.77 0.58 -15.22
CA VAL A 76 -10.38 -0.76 -14.77
C VAL A 76 -11.39 -1.33 -13.78
N THR A 77 -11.69 -2.62 -13.84
CA THR A 77 -12.77 -3.22 -13.02
C THR A 77 -12.35 -3.74 -11.65
N GLN A 78 -11.09 -4.16 -11.46
CA GLN A 78 -10.68 -4.81 -10.20
C GLN A 78 -9.18 -4.72 -9.86
N ALA A 79 -8.41 -4.00 -10.67
CA ALA A 79 -6.94 -3.97 -10.55
C ALA A 79 -6.42 -2.97 -9.51
N VAL A 80 -7.24 -2.00 -9.08
CA VAL A 80 -6.81 -0.90 -8.20
C VAL A 80 -6.40 -1.41 -6.82
N SER A 81 -7.16 -2.33 -6.22
CA SER A 81 -6.87 -2.84 -4.87
C SER A 81 -5.54 -3.59 -4.77
N ALA A 82 -5.23 -4.44 -5.75
CA ALA A 82 -3.94 -5.13 -5.84
C ALA A 82 -2.80 -4.13 -6.05
N ARG A 83 -3.06 -3.07 -6.82
CA ARG A 83 -2.05 -2.04 -7.10
C ARG A 83 -1.75 -1.16 -5.88
N LEU A 84 -2.79 -0.71 -5.17
CA LEU A 84 -2.66 0.02 -3.91
C LEU A 84 -1.84 -0.76 -2.88
N ARG A 85 -2.09 -2.07 -2.75
CA ARG A 85 -1.28 -2.95 -1.88
C ARG A 85 0.17 -3.05 -2.35
N THR A 86 0.42 -3.14 -3.66
CA THR A 86 1.78 -3.18 -4.22
C THR A 86 2.54 -1.87 -3.96
N MET A 87 1.83 -0.73 -3.95
CA MET A 87 2.38 0.59 -3.62
C MET A 87 2.52 0.82 -2.10
N GLY A 88 2.01 -0.08 -1.25
CA GLY A 88 2.04 0.07 0.20
C GLY A 88 1.04 1.09 0.76
N ILE A 89 0.02 1.46 -0.03
CA ILE A 89 -1.01 2.40 0.39
C ILE A 89 -2.04 1.67 1.25
N ILE A 90 -2.30 2.21 2.44
CA ILE A 90 -3.25 1.66 3.40
C ILE A 90 -4.34 2.69 3.68
N GLU A 91 -5.58 2.22 3.73
CA GLU A 91 -6.71 3.04 4.14
C GLU A 91 -6.64 3.28 5.65
N LYS A 92 -6.73 4.56 6.05
CA LYS A 92 -6.83 4.96 7.44
C LYS A 92 -8.09 5.80 7.59
N GLN A 93 -8.86 5.53 8.63
CA GLN A 93 -9.99 6.36 8.98
C GLN A 93 -9.51 7.78 9.32
N GLY A 94 -10.28 8.77 8.86
CA GLY A 94 -10.02 10.17 9.19
C GLY A 94 -10.11 10.43 10.70
N ASN A 95 -9.32 11.39 11.17
CA ASN A 95 -9.38 11.82 12.55
C ASN A 95 -10.65 12.62 12.80
N TRP A 96 -11.34 12.36 13.90
CA TRP A 96 -12.49 13.16 14.31
C TRP A 96 -12.03 14.53 14.81
N VAL A 97 -12.45 15.59 14.12
CA VAL A 97 -12.18 16.97 14.52
C VAL A 97 -13.44 17.54 15.18
N PRO A 98 -13.39 17.97 16.47
CA PRO A 98 -14.60 18.32 17.21
C PRO A 98 -15.40 19.49 16.65
N TYR A 99 -14.76 20.38 15.89
CA TYR A 99 -15.43 21.50 15.25
C TYR A 99 -14.62 22.04 14.08
N GLU A 100 -15.31 22.62 13.10
CA GLU A 100 -14.70 23.32 11.98
C GLU A 100 -14.25 24.72 12.41
N LEU A 101 -12.94 24.97 12.30
CA LEU A 101 -12.35 26.25 12.65
C LEU A 101 -12.54 27.27 11.52
N LYS A 102 -13.02 28.47 11.85
CA LYS A 102 -13.02 29.58 10.88
C LYS A 102 -11.60 30.11 10.69
N PRO A 103 -11.25 30.68 9.52
CA PRO A 103 -9.91 31.22 9.27
C PRO A 103 -9.40 32.18 10.36
N ARG A 104 -10.28 33.05 10.87
CA ARG A 104 -9.95 33.98 11.98
C ARG A 104 -9.57 33.26 13.28
N ASP A 105 -10.23 32.15 13.59
CA ASP A 105 -9.93 31.36 14.79
C ASP A 105 -8.61 30.59 14.63
N VAL A 106 -8.29 30.15 13.41
CA VAL A 106 -6.99 29.55 13.07
C VAL A 106 -5.86 30.55 13.30
N GLU A 107 -5.97 31.75 12.74
CA GLU A 107 -4.97 32.81 12.90
C GLU A 107 -4.78 33.18 14.38
N ARG A 108 -5.88 33.38 15.11
CA ARG A 108 -5.82 33.70 16.55
C ARG A 108 -5.13 32.59 17.35
N ARG A 109 -5.44 31.33 17.05
CA ARG A 109 -4.80 30.17 17.70
C ARG A 109 -3.31 30.10 17.37
N PHE A 110 -2.95 30.27 16.09
CA PHE A 110 -1.57 30.25 15.63
C PHE A 110 -0.74 31.35 16.32
N PHE A 111 -1.24 32.59 16.32
CA PHE A 111 -0.59 33.72 16.97
C PHE A 111 -0.43 33.50 18.49
N THR A 112 -1.48 33.04 19.16
CA THR A 112 -1.41 32.74 20.61
C THR A 112 -0.35 31.67 20.90
N TRP A 113 -0.30 30.61 20.09
CA TRP A 113 0.69 29.55 20.22
C TRP A 113 2.11 30.06 19.98
N GLU A 114 2.33 30.87 18.94
CA GLU A 114 3.63 31.48 18.63
C GLU A 114 4.16 32.32 19.81
N GLN A 115 3.30 33.13 20.42
CA GLN A 115 3.67 33.93 21.58
C GLN A 115 4.01 33.05 22.80
N LEU A 116 3.26 31.96 23.02
CA LEU A 116 3.50 31.03 24.12
C LEU A 116 4.79 30.23 23.94
N ILE A 117 5.10 29.76 22.73
CA ILE A 117 6.33 29.00 22.46
C ILE A 117 7.57 29.88 22.58
N GLN A 118 7.52 31.12 22.08
CA GLN A 118 8.61 32.09 22.26
C GLN A 118 8.86 32.38 23.74
N ARG A 119 7.79 32.55 24.53
CA ARG A 119 7.91 32.74 25.98
C ARG A 119 8.54 31.52 26.66
N GLN A 120 8.13 30.31 26.28
CA GLN A 120 8.66 29.06 26.86
C GLN A 120 10.15 28.87 26.55
N GLN A 121 10.56 29.20 25.32
CA GLN A 121 11.98 29.14 24.92
C GLN A 121 12.85 30.14 25.68
N ARG A 122 12.34 31.35 25.96
CA ARG A 122 13.06 32.35 26.75
C ARG A 122 13.19 31.93 28.22
N LYS A 123 12.10 31.44 28.81
CA LYS A 123 12.10 30.94 30.19
C LYS A 123 10.98 29.94 30.38
N SER A 124 11.34 28.73 30.82
CA SER A 124 10.35 27.70 31.15
C SER A 124 9.37 28.20 32.21
N PHE A 125 8.08 28.20 31.88
CA PHE A 125 7.03 28.69 32.77
C PHE A 125 5.94 27.65 33.05
N LEU A 126 6.02 26.46 32.43
CA LEU A 126 5.05 25.37 32.61
C LEU A 126 4.87 24.96 34.08
N HIS A 127 5.95 25.00 34.88
CA HIS A 127 5.92 24.68 36.32
C HIS A 127 5.03 25.62 37.16
N ARG A 128 4.58 26.75 36.59
CA ARG A 128 3.73 27.75 37.28
C ARG A 128 2.28 27.67 36.83
N ILE A 129 1.97 26.85 35.83
CA ILE A 129 0.63 26.77 35.28
C ILE A 129 -0.20 25.79 36.12
N VAL A 130 -1.38 26.25 36.52
CA VAL A 130 -2.45 25.39 37.06
C VAL A 130 -3.61 25.45 36.08
N THR A 131 -4.09 24.30 35.63
CA THR A 131 -5.22 24.20 34.68
C THR A 131 -6.41 23.50 35.33
N GLY A 132 -7.62 23.95 35.03
CA GLY A 132 -8.86 23.27 35.40
C GLY A 132 -9.80 23.19 34.19
N ASN A 133 -10.53 22.08 34.08
CA ASN A 133 -11.60 21.91 33.09
C ASN A 133 -12.71 21.03 33.69
N GLU A 134 -13.92 21.18 33.19
CA GLU A 134 -15.07 20.38 33.60
C GLU A 134 -15.31 19.24 32.61
N LYS A 135 -15.60 18.04 33.12
CA LYS A 135 -15.95 16.87 32.31
C LYS A 135 -17.18 16.20 32.91
N TRP A 136 -18.19 15.97 32.07
CA TRP A 136 -19.39 15.24 32.45
C TRP A 136 -19.06 13.76 32.73
N ILE A 137 -19.58 13.23 33.83
CA ILE A 137 -19.52 11.80 34.18
C ILE A 137 -20.93 11.24 34.10
N LEU A 138 -21.14 10.32 33.16
CA LEU A 138 -22.43 9.65 33.01
C LEU A 138 -22.65 8.66 34.17
N ARG A 139 -23.82 8.72 34.80
CA ARG A 139 -24.25 7.73 35.79
C ARG A 139 -24.76 6.48 35.05
N GLN A 140 -24.12 5.33 35.26
CA GLN A 140 -24.65 4.04 34.81
C GLN A 140 -25.61 3.48 35.87
N SER A 141 -26.85 3.15 35.48
CA SER A 141 -27.79 2.44 36.36
C SER A 141 -27.56 0.91 36.28
N GLN A 142 -27.90 0.17 37.34
CA GLN A 142 -27.74 -1.29 37.36
C GLN A 142 -28.66 -2.02 36.36
N GLU A 143 -29.73 -1.38 35.89
CA GLU A 143 -30.70 -1.96 34.95
C GLU A 143 -30.10 -2.19 33.54
N GLU A 144 -29.13 -1.36 33.12
CA GLU A 144 -28.47 -1.51 31.81
C GLU A 144 -27.43 -2.64 31.77
N LYS A 145 -27.01 -3.19 32.91
CA LYS A 145 -26.08 -4.34 32.96
C LYS A 145 -26.74 -5.68 32.65
N ILE A 146 -28.08 -5.75 32.66
CA ILE A 146 -28.83 -6.99 32.41
C ILE A 146 -29.13 -7.17 30.91
N LEU A 147 -28.88 -6.16 30.07
CA LEU A 147 -29.21 -6.13 28.64
C LEU A 147 -28.00 -6.03 27.69
N ARG A 148 -26.77 -6.24 28.19
CA ARG A 148 -25.55 -6.42 27.36
C ARG A 148 -24.91 -7.76 27.67
#